data_AF-A0A6B3MB41-F1
#
_entry.id   AF-A0A6B3MB41-F1
#
_cell.length_a   1.000
_cell.length_b   1.000
_cell.length_c   1.000
_cell.angle_alpha   90.00
_cell.angle_beta   90.00
_cell.angle_gamma   90.00
#
_symmetry.space_group_name_H-M   'P 1'
#
loop_
_entity.id
_entity.type
_entity.pdbx_description
1 polymer ?
#
loop_
_entity_poly.entity_id
_entity_poly.type
_entity_poly.pdbx_seq_one_letter_code
_entity_poly.pdbx_strand_id
1 'polypeptide(L)'
;MNILQSSFKLAFPLALTMASLLTNFTLVAAQGTEQKGFELSEAPAMPEPPDTFAPEDPSKPGATREPGDTDCPKTKYPLASLLAANEEIDPTVSRQDFTSSPYPSFWFHIPYVSQQISYIEFVLKDSQSAKTIYRTAVKLTDKPGIIQINLPQQEQYSLEIEKDYYWDFMVYCAPNRSHQTEQPDLVLQGGIRRLAVNAPLKNQLESVKPQEYIAYIDNDLFYDAVTNLAALRLANPENPQLHNDWTKLLRSLGWEELASEPLVDSMLLFPEEQATTNFLSK
;
A
#
# COMPACT_ATOMS: atom_id res chain seq x y z
N MET A 1 -48.68 -77.11 -33.70
CA MET A 1 -48.90 -75.87 -34.46
C MET A 1 -48.91 -74.71 -33.47
N ASN A 2 -47.83 -73.93 -33.48
CA ASN A 2 -47.60 -72.56 -32.99
C ASN A 2 -48.24 -72.06 -31.67
N ILE A 3 -47.39 -72.04 -30.62
CA ILE A 3 -46.96 -70.91 -29.75
C ILE A 3 -47.87 -69.66 -29.68
N LEU A 4 -48.24 -69.19 -28.48
CA LEU A 4 -47.90 -67.85 -27.95
C LEU A 4 -48.33 -67.61 -26.47
N GLN A 5 -47.32 -67.54 -25.59
CA GLN A 5 -47.01 -66.55 -24.52
C GLN A 5 -48.11 -66.14 -23.51
N SER A 6 -48.02 -66.47 -22.21
CA SER A 6 -47.09 -66.00 -21.14
C SER A 6 -47.20 -64.52 -20.77
N SER A 7 -47.70 -64.25 -19.56
CA SER A 7 -47.32 -63.09 -18.74
C SER A 7 -47.61 -63.40 -17.25
N PHE A 8 -46.60 -63.90 -16.55
CA PHE A 8 -46.60 -64.03 -15.08
C PHE A 8 -45.78 -62.87 -14.50
N LYS A 9 -46.42 -61.99 -13.73
CA LYS A 9 -45.75 -60.91 -12.99
C LYS A 9 -45.25 -61.46 -11.66
N LEU A 10 -43.93 -61.63 -11.51
CA LEU A 10 -43.28 -61.87 -10.22
C LEU A 10 -43.03 -60.53 -9.52
N ALA A 11 -43.51 -60.39 -8.29
CA ALA A 11 -43.14 -59.32 -7.37
C ALA A 11 -42.00 -59.80 -6.46
N PHE A 12 -40.85 -59.13 -6.51
CA PHE A 12 -39.74 -59.33 -5.57
C PHE A 12 -39.72 -58.16 -4.57
N PRO A 13 -39.82 -58.41 -3.25
CA PRO A 13 -39.58 -57.37 -2.26
C PRO A 13 -38.06 -57.14 -2.13
N LEU A 14 -37.61 -55.93 -2.47
CA LEU A 14 -36.24 -55.47 -2.27
C LEU A 14 -36.06 -55.09 -0.79
N ALA A 15 -35.37 -55.93 -0.02
CA ALA A 15 -34.96 -55.62 1.34
C ALA A 15 -33.75 -54.66 1.30
N LEU A 16 -33.98 -53.40 1.67
CA LEU A 16 -32.95 -52.37 1.75
C LEU A 16 -32.29 -52.42 3.14
N THR A 17 -31.12 -53.07 3.25
CA THR A 17 -30.32 -53.05 4.49
C THR A 17 -29.51 -51.75 4.55
N MET A 18 -29.90 -50.84 5.44
CA MET A 18 -29.10 -49.66 5.78
C MET A 18 -27.92 -50.07 6.66
N ALA A 19 -26.72 -50.09 6.09
CA ALA A 19 -25.48 -50.18 6.86
C ALA A 19 -25.08 -48.76 7.30
N SER A 20 -25.32 -48.44 8.57
CA SER A 20 -24.83 -47.21 9.22
C SER A 20 -23.33 -47.34 9.51
N LEU A 21 -22.51 -46.72 8.68
CA LEU A 21 -21.08 -46.49 8.95
C LEU A 21 -20.94 -45.39 10.00
N LEU A 22 -20.63 -45.78 11.24
CA LEU A 22 -20.13 -44.85 12.25
C LEU A 22 -18.65 -44.58 11.95
N THR A 23 -18.37 -43.46 11.29
CA THR A 23 -17.00 -42.94 11.18
C THR A 23 -16.63 -42.29 12.51
N ASN A 24 -15.69 -42.89 13.23
CA ASN A 24 -15.06 -42.27 14.39
C ASN A 24 -14.25 -41.05 13.91
N PHE A 25 -14.81 -39.86 14.08
CA PHE A 25 -14.04 -38.62 13.98
C PHE A 25 -13.21 -38.48 15.26
N THR A 26 -11.93 -38.80 15.18
CA THR A 26 -10.95 -38.33 16.16
C THR A 26 -10.86 -36.82 16.05
N LEU A 27 -11.33 -36.11 17.08
CA LEU A 27 -11.02 -34.71 17.30
C LEU A 27 -9.50 -34.58 17.47
N VAL A 28 -8.82 -34.18 16.39
CA VAL A 28 -7.46 -33.66 16.48
C VAL A 28 -7.59 -32.30 17.14
N ALA A 29 -7.14 -32.20 18.40
CA ALA A 29 -6.94 -30.91 19.04
C ALA A 29 -5.86 -30.18 18.22
N ALA A 30 -6.28 -29.19 17.43
CA ALA A 30 -5.37 -28.26 16.79
C ALA A 30 -4.67 -27.50 17.91
N GLN A 31 -3.41 -27.84 18.15
CA GLN A 31 -2.52 -27.00 18.95
C GLN A 31 -2.38 -25.69 18.17
N GLY A 32 -2.99 -24.62 18.71
CA GLY A 32 -2.77 -23.28 18.20
C GLY A 32 -1.28 -22.99 18.28
N THR A 33 -0.60 -23.04 17.14
CA THR A 33 0.71 -22.41 17.02
C THR A 33 0.46 -20.93 17.22
N GLU A 34 0.91 -20.38 18.35
CA GLU A 34 1.12 -18.95 18.49
C GLU A 34 1.93 -18.51 17.27
N GLN A 35 1.29 -17.78 16.36
CA GLN A 35 2.00 -17.13 15.29
C GLN A 35 2.85 -16.05 15.95
N LYS A 36 4.17 -16.30 15.97
CA LYS A 36 5.14 -15.39 16.56
C LYS A 36 5.06 -14.08 15.79
N GLY A 37 4.51 -13.05 16.43
CA GLY A 37 4.43 -11.71 15.86
C GLY A 37 5.82 -11.22 15.47
N PHE A 38 5.89 -10.38 14.44
CA PHE A 38 7.13 -9.74 14.04
C PHE A 38 7.64 -8.82 15.17
N GLU A 39 8.93 -8.97 15.49
CA GLU A 39 9.69 -8.07 16.37
C GLU A 39 10.66 -7.30 15.49
N LEU A 40 10.53 -5.96 15.46
CA LEU A 40 11.61 -5.13 14.94
C LEU A 40 12.81 -5.28 15.89
N SER A 41 13.94 -5.75 15.36
CA SER A 41 15.19 -5.77 16.12
C SER A 41 15.64 -4.35 16.41
N GLU A 42 15.85 -4.03 17.68
CA GLU A 42 16.42 -2.76 18.13
C GLU A 42 17.88 -2.68 17.65
N ALA A 43 18.23 -1.65 16.89
CA ALA A 43 19.56 -1.50 16.29
C ALA A 43 20.61 -1.13 17.37
N PRO A 44 21.83 -1.69 17.30
CA PRO A 44 22.90 -1.30 18.21
C PRO A 44 23.39 0.14 17.92
N ALA A 45 23.64 0.91 18.98
CA ALA A 45 24.14 2.28 18.88
C ALA A 45 25.51 2.32 18.17
N MET A 46 25.60 3.08 17.07
CA MET A 46 26.85 3.31 16.34
C MET A 46 27.71 4.40 16.99
N PRO A 47 29.05 4.33 16.82
CA PRO A 47 29.96 5.38 17.28
C PRO A 47 29.80 6.68 16.50
N GLU A 48 30.05 7.81 17.17
CA GLU A 48 29.94 9.15 16.59
C GLU A 48 30.87 9.34 15.37
N PRO A 49 30.38 9.98 14.28
CA PRO A 49 31.17 10.21 13.08
C PRO A 49 32.28 11.25 13.31
N PRO A 50 33.42 11.14 12.62
CA PRO A 50 34.54 12.07 12.77
C PRO A 50 34.26 13.44 12.11
N ASP A 51 34.76 14.50 12.75
CA ASP A 51 34.66 15.88 12.27
C ASP A 51 35.47 16.10 10.99
N THR A 52 34.81 16.04 9.82
CA THR A 52 35.40 16.51 8.56
C THR A 52 34.42 17.37 7.77
N PHE A 53 34.73 18.67 7.71
CA PHE A 53 34.35 19.71 6.76
C PHE A 53 33.06 19.47 5.95
N ALA A 54 31.95 20.01 6.49
CA ALA A 54 30.70 20.17 5.76
C ALA A 54 30.87 21.16 4.59
N PRO A 55 30.37 20.84 3.38
CA PRO A 55 30.10 21.83 2.35
C PRO A 55 29.07 22.82 2.88
N GLU A 56 29.31 24.11 2.70
CA GLU A 56 28.29 25.14 2.90
C GLU A 56 27.18 24.92 1.87
N ASP A 57 26.00 24.58 2.38
CA ASP A 57 24.70 24.42 1.69
C ASP A 57 24.39 23.04 1.05
N PRO A 58 23.92 22.07 1.85
CA PRO A 58 23.04 21.03 1.35
C PRO A 58 21.64 21.64 1.16
N SER A 59 21.25 21.79 -0.09
CA SER A 59 19.91 22.21 -0.50
C SER A 59 18.85 21.44 0.28
N LYS A 60 18.11 22.15 1.13
CA LYS A 60 16.97 21.64 1.89
C LYS A 60 15.95 20.99 0.94
N PRO A 61 15.60 19.70 1.10
CA PRO A 61 14.31 19.19 0.65
C PRO A 61 13.25 19.45 1.72
N GLY A 62 12.03 19.78 1.31
CA GLY A 62 10.85 19.75 2.19
C GLY A 62 10.60 20.98 3.06
N ALA A 63 10.51 22.18 2.49
CA ALA A 63 9.82 23.25 3.20
C ALA A 63 8.31 22.92 3.28
N THR A 64 7.87 22.32 4.39
CA THR A 64 6.52 22.58 4.89
C THR A 64 6.45 24.09 5.05
N ARG A 65 5.74 24.80 4.16
CA ARG A 65 5.47 26.22 4.36
C ARG A 65 4.87 26.37 5.76
N GLU A 66 5.37 27.32 6.54
CA GLU A 66 4.86 27.57 7.88
C GLU A 66 3.31 27.65 7.89
N PRO A 67 2.62 27.38 9.02
CA PRO A 67 1.15 27.26 9.13
C PRO A 67 0.37 28.59 8.94
N GLY A 68 0.80 29.45 8.02
CA GLY A 68 0.34 30.82 7.85
C GLY A 68 -0.23 31.20 6.49
N ASP A 69 -0.11 30.39 5.42
CA ASP A 69 -0.58 30.84 4.10
C ASP A 69 -0.93 29.70 3.11
N THR A 70 -1.54 28.62 3.60
CA THR A 70 -2.17 27.61 2.73
C THR A 70 -3.69 27.76 2.82
N ASP A 71 -4.40 27.73 1.69
CA ASP A 71 -5.87 27.68 1.68
C ASP A 71 -6.43 26.33 2.20
N CYS A 72 -5.56 25.38 2.54
CA CYS A 72 -5.93 24.09 3.09
C CYS A 72 -6.51 24.22 4.49
N PRO A 73 -7.68 23.58 4.77
CA PRO A 73 -8.24 23.55 6.12
C PRO A 73 -7.27 22.92 7.12
N LYS A 74 -7.27 23.41 8.37
CA LYS A 74 -6.54 22.73 9.45
C LYS A 74 -7.23 21.42 9.82
N THR A 75 -6.44 20.38 10.03
CA THR A 75 -6.93 19.03 10.31
C THR A 75 -6.29 18.46 11.58
N LYS A 76 -6.92 17.43 12.17
CA LYS A 76 -6.39 16.75 13.37
C LYS A 76 -5.08 16.02 13.07
N TYR A 77 -5.05 15.32 11.94
CA TYR A 77 -3.91 14.57 11.45
C TYR A 77 -3.38 15.20 10.16
N PRO A 78 -2.06 15.13 9.89
CA PRO A 78 -1.46 15.80 8.74
C PRO A 78 -1.75 15.07 7.43
N LEU A 79 -1.65 15.77 6.31
CA LEU A 79 -1.41 15.11 5.02
C LEU A 79 -0.04 14.43 5.09
N ALA A 80 0.03 13.13 4.82
CA ALA A 80 1.27 12.36 4.99
C ALA A 80 1.46 11.30 3.90
N SER A 81 2.73 11.03 3.56
CA SER A 81 3.12 9.81 2.86
C SER A 81 3.55 8.79 3.91
N LEU A 82 3.05 7.56 3.82
CA LEU A 82 3.42 6.53 4.79
C LEU A 82 4.86 6.05 4.62
N LEU A 83 5.47 6.29 3.46
CA LEU A 83 6.71 5.65 3.05
C LEU A 83 7.86 6.62 2.86
N ALA A 84 7.64 7.83 2.33
CA ALA A 84 8.71 8.81 2.15
C ALA A 84 9.46 9.02 3.47
N ALA A 85 10.77 8.85 3.44
CA ALA A 85 11.63 9.13 4.58
C ALA A 85 11.38 10.56 5.06
N ASN A 86 10.86 10.65 6.28
CA ASN A 86 10.69 11.88 7.01
C ASN A 86 12.02 12.20 7.71
N GLU A 87 13.00 12.71 6.94
CA GLU A 87 14.29 13.16 7.51
C GLU A 87 14.10 14.23 8.61
N GLU A 88 12.95 14.92 8.64
CA GLU A 88 12.55 15.84 9.70
C GLU A 88 12.15 15.16 11.02
N ILE A 89 11.65 13.91 10.98
CA ILE A 89 11.15 13.20 12.16
C ILE A 89 12.29 12.49 12.89
N ASP A 90 13.26 11.95 12.16
CA ASP A 90 14.51 11.48 12.73
C ASP A 90 15.66 11.51 11.71
N PRO A 91 16.59 12.48 11.80
CA PRO A 91 17.73 12.57 10.88
C PRO A 91 18.73 11.42 11.03
N THR A 92 18.58 10.56 12.05
CA THR A 92 19.40 9.35 12.22
C THR A 92 18.87 8.16 11.43
N VAL A 93 17.64 8.24 10.91
CA VAL A 93 16.99 7.17 10.16
C VAL A 93 17.17 7.41 8.66
N SER A 94 18.29 6.92 8.11
CA SER A 94 18.46 6.79 6.66
C SER A 94 17.67 5.57 6.17
N ARG A 95 16.35 5.73 6.02
CA ARG A 95 15.51 4.68 5.43
C ARG A 95 15.61 4.74 3.90
N GLN A 96 15.76 3.56 3.30
CA GLN A 96 15.86 3.41 1.85
C GLN A 96 14.47 3.12 1.28
N ASP A 97 14.03 3.97 0.35
CA ASP A 97 12.72 3.84 -0.29
C ASP A 97 12.77 2.80 -1.41
N PHE A 98 12.69 1.52 -1.04
CA PHE A 98 12.79 0.41 -1.98
C PHE A 98 11.47 -0.31 -2.24
N THR A 99 11.37 -0.84 -3.46
CA THR A 99 10.34 -1.79 -3.84
C THR A 99 10.88 -2.95 -4.65
N SER A 100 10.24 -4.11 -4.58
CA SER A 100 10.51 -5.23 -5.49
C SER A 100 9.58 -5.22 -6.71
N SER A 101 8.47 -4.49 -6.62
CA SER A 101 7.42 -4.47 -7.62
C SER A 101 7.81 -3.65 -8.86
N PRO A 102 7.56 -4.14 -10.08
CA PRO A 102 7.58 -3.31 -11.29
C PRO A 102 6.50 -2.22 -11.27
N TYR A 103 5.40 -2.46 -10.54
CA TYR A 103 4.22 -1.60 -10.45
C TYR A 103 3.90 -1.37 -8.97
N PRO A 104 4.68 -0.54 -8.26
CA PRO A 104 4.48 -0.30 -6.83
C PRO A 104 3.18 0.44 -6.56
N SER A 105 2.78 0.39 -5.29
CA SER A 105 1.69 1.19 -4.74
C SER A 105 2.25 2.27 -3.83
N PHE A 106 1.69 3.47 -3.94
CA PHE A 106 2.04 4.61 -3.10
C PHE A 106 0.91 4.84 -2.09
N TRP A 107 1.27 5.10 -0.83
CA TRP A 107 0.32 5.14 0.27
C TRP A 107 0.35 6.50 0.96
N PHE A 108 -0.81 7.15 1.02
CA PHE A 108 -0.96 8.50 1.55
C PHE A 108 -2.11 8.55 2.54
N HIS A 109 -1.93 9.27 3.65
CA HIS A 109 -3.03 9.69 4.50
C HIS A 109 -3.54 11.05 4.04
N ILE A 110 -4.83 11.12 3.72
CA ILE A 110 -5.52 12.31 3.26
C ILE A 110 -6.54 12.74 4.33
N PRO A 111 -6.31 13.87 5.02
CA PRO A 111 -7.19 14.33 6.09
C PRO A 111 -8.40 15.14 5.59
N TYR A 112 -8.62 15.20 4.28
CA TYR A 112 -9.58 16.09 3.62
C TYR A 112 -10.69 15.33 2.91
N VAL A 113 -11.85 15.98 2.75
CA VAL A 113 -12.96 15.49 1.92
C VAL A 113 -13.05 16.26 0.60
N SER A 114 -13.74 15.68 -0.39
CA SER A 114 -13.89 16.25 -1.74
C SER A 114 -14.37 17.71 -1.81
N GLN A 115 -15.15 18.22 -0.85
CA GLN A 115 -15.59 19.63 -0.87
C GLN A 115 -14.53 20.63 -0.41
N GLN A 116 -13.46 20.15 0.23
CA GLN A 116 -12.39 20.98 0.78
C GLN A 116 -11.20 21.14 -0.17
N ILE A 117 -11.13 20.30 -1.19
CA ILE A 117 -9.98 20.18 -2.10
C ILE A 117 -10.48 20.36 -3.53
N SER A 118 -9.79 21.20 -4.29
CA SER A 118 -10.06 21.39 -5.72
C SER A 118 -9.66 20.15 -6.50
N TYR A 119 -8.39 19.76 -6.40
CA TYR A 119 -7.88 18.51 -6.96
C TYR A 119 -6.57 18.11 -6.30
N ILE A 120 -6.21 16.84 -6.50
CA ILE A 120 -4.94 16.25 -6.10
C ILE A 120 -4.30 15.63 -7.31
N GLU A 121 -2.99 15.77 -7.42
CA GLU A 121 -2.21 15.20 -8.49
C GLU A 121 -1.03 14.39 -7.96
N PHE A 122 -0.85 13.20 -8.52
CA PHE A 122 0.31 12.35 -8.31
C PHE A 122 1.13 12.29 -9.60
N VAL A 123 2.44 12.49 -9.48
CA VAL A 123 3.38 12.41 -10.59
C VAL A 123 4.56 11.54 -10.20
N LEU A 124 4.90 10.57 -11.05
CA LEU A 124 6.10 9.74 -10.94
C LEU A 124 7.04 10.07 -12.10
N LYS A 125 8.30 10.32 -11.80
CA LYS A 125 9.32 10.76 -12.74
C LYS A 125 10.56 9.89 -12.63
N ASP A 126 11.20 9.69 -13.77
CA ASP A 126 12.56 9.19 -13.85
C ASP A 126 13.52 10.21 -13.22
N SER A 127 14.35 9.78 -12.27
CA SER A 127 15.21 10.70 -11.49
C SER A 127 16.30 11.39 -12.32
N GLN A 128 16.82 10.72 -13.35
CA GLN A 128 17.96 11.19 -14.12
C GLN A 128 17.53 12.08 -15.28
N SER A 129 16.49 11.66 -15.99
CA SER A 129 15.98 12.37 -17.17
C SER A 129 14.87 13.37 -16.86
N ALA A 130 14.33 13.35 -15.63
CA ALA A 130 13.12 14.07 -15.22
C ALA A 130 11.87 13.75 -16.06
N LYS A 131 11.92 12.69 -16.88
CA LYS A 131 10.80 12.25 -17.72
C LYS A 131 9.65 11.78 -16.83
N THR A 132 8.45 12.31 -17.06
CA THR A 132 7.24 11.80 -16.41
C THR A 132 6.93 10.39 -16.90
N ILE A 133 6.91 9.44 -15.97
CA ILE A 133 6.54 8.04 -16.20
C ILE A 133 5.03 7.90 -16.05
N TYR A 134 4.46 8.45 -14.97
CA TYR A 134 3.05 8.37 -14.69
C TYR A 134 2.54 9.66 -14.06
N ARG A 135 1.32 10.06 -14.41
CA ARG A 135 0.64 11.26 -13.90
C ARG A 135 -0.84 10.95 -13.77
N THR A 136 -1.41 11.20 -12.60
CA THR A 136 -2.84 10.97 -12.37
C THR A 136 -3.44 11.97 -11.40
N ALA A 137 -4.70 12.31 -11.62
CA ALA A 137 -5.51 13.02 -10.65
C ALA A 137 -6.20 12.03 -9.70
N VAL A 138 -6.19 12.35 -8.41
CA VAL A 138 -6.82 11.54 -7.35
C VAL A 138 -8.19 12.13 -7.03
N LYS A 139 -9.24 11.33 -7.19
CA LYS A 139 -10.59 11.73 -6.81
C LYS A 139 -10.85 11.33 -5.36
N LEU A 140 -11.09 12.34 -4.52
CA LEU A 140 -11.42 12.12 -3.12
C LEU A 140 -12.85 11.62 -2.93
N THR A 141 -13.01 10.81 -1.88
CA THR A 141 -14.32 10.42 -1.35
C THR A 141 -14.83 11.47 -0.36
N ASP A 142 -15.93 11.17 0.32
CA ASP A 142 -16.49 11.96 1.42
C ASP A 142 -15.88 11.60 2.78
N LYS A 143 -14.86 10.73 2.81
CA LYS A 143 -14.23 10.25 4.05
C LYS A 143 -12.71 10.46 4.01
N PRO A 144 -12.12 11.16 5.00
CA PRO A 144 -10.69 11.15 5.22
C PRO A 144 -10.17 9.73 5.48
N GLY A 145 -8.90 9.49 5.20
CA GLY A 145 -8.26 8.23 5.50
C GLY A 145 -7.02 7.96 4.67
N ILE A 146 -6.56 6.71 4.73
CA ILE A 146 -5.37 6.22 4.04
C ILE A 146 -5.79 5.66 2.67
N ILE A 147 -5.19 6.17 1.61
CA ILE A 147 -5.45 5.74 0.23
C ILE A 147 -4.25 5.05 -0.41
N GLN A 148 -4.52 4.32 -1.48
CA GLN A 148 -3.53 3.61 -2.29
C GLN A 148 -3.56 4.10 -3.74
N ILE A 149 -2.44 4.63 -4.23
CA ILE A 149 -2.27 4.90 -5.66
C ILE A 149 -1.48 3.76 -6.29
N ASN A 150 -2.11 3.03 -7.21
CA ASN A 150 -1.48 1.93 -7.92
C ASN A 150 -0.88 2.40 -9.24
N LEU A 151 0.39 2.08 -9.47
CA LEU A 151 0.96 2.23 -10.80
C LEU A 151 0.27 1.23 -11.75
N PRO A 152 -0.24 1.64 -12.92
CA PRO A 152 -0.99 0.73 -13.77
C PRO A 152 -0.09 -0.38 -14.31
N GLN A 153 -0.65 -1.59 -14.41
CA GLN A 153 0.05 -2.79 -14.92
C GLN A 153 0.21 -2.75 -16.45
N GLN A 154 0.96 -1.77 -16.94
CA GLN A 154 1.27 -1.56 -18.36
C GLN A 154 2.76 -1.33 -18.50
N GLU A 155 3.39 -1.95 -19.51
CA GLU A 155 4.85 -1.95 -19.67
C GLU A 155 5.48 -0.55 -19.63
N GLN A 156 4.82 0.44 -20.23
CA GLN A 156 5.27 1.84 -20.25
C GLN A 156 5.39 2.51 -18.87
N TYR A 157 4.74 1.96 -17.85
CA TYR A 157 4.79 2.43 -16.47
C TYR A 157 5.66 1.55 -15.57
N SER A 158 6.23 0.46 -16.09
CA SER A 158 7.07 -0.44 -15.32
C SER A 158 8.34 0.26 -14.83
N LEU A 159 8.69 0.09 -13.55
CA LEU A 159 9.95 0.56 -13.02
C LEU A 159 11.08 -0.41 -13.37
N GLU A 160 12.23 0.12 -13.74
CA GLU A 160 13.42 -0.67 -14.07
C GLU A 160 14.19 -1.03 -12.79
N ILE A 161 14.81 -2.21 -12.78
CA ILE A 161 15.63 -2.70 -11.67
C ILE A 161 16.88 -1.81 -11.51
N GLU A 162 17.26 -1.54 -10.26
CA GLU A 162 18.36 -0.66 -9.84
C GLU A 162 18.25 0.78 -10.34
N LYS A 163 17.04 1.23 -10.69
CA LYS A 163 16.80 2.58 -11.18
C LYS A 163 16.02 3.42 -10.18
N ASP A 164 16.48 4.66 -10.00
CA ASP A 164 15.87 5.66 -9.12
C ASP A 164 14.76 6.43 -9.83
N TYR A 165 13.68 6.66 -9.10
CA TYR A 165 12.55 7.49 -9.49
C TYR A 165 12.22 8.46 -8.37
N TYR A 166 11.58 9.57 -8.71
CA TYR A 166 11.03 10.52 -7.76
C TYR A 166 9.55 10.70 -8.02
N TRP A 167 8.79 10.92 -6.95
CA TRP A 167 7.38 11.22 -7.05
C TRP A 167 7.02 12.50 -6.30
N ASP A 168 6.02 13.20 -6.84
CA ASP A 168 5.39 14.37 -6.23
C ASP A 168 3.91 14.04 -6.00
N PHE A 169 3.41 14.38 -4.81
CA PHE A 169 1.99 14.34 -4.48
C PHE A 169 1.56 15.76 -4.09
N MET A 170 0.74 16.36 -4.95
CA MET A 170 0.40 17.77 -4.94
C MET A 170 -1.07 17.96 -4.62
N VAL A 171 -1.37 18.86 -3.68
CA VAL A 171 -2.74 19.15 -3.24
C VAL A 171 -3.05 20.62 -3.48
N TYR A 172 -4.21 20.86 -4.10
CA TYR A 172 -4.74 22.18 -4.42
C TYR A 172 -6.06 22.35 -3.66
N CYS A 173 -6.05 23.18 -2.62
CA CYS A 173 -7.15 23.28 -1.68
C CYS A 173 -8.22 24.27 -2.14
N ALA A 174 -7.87 25.32 -2.90
CA ALA A 174 -8.79 26.39 -3.27
C ALA A 174 -9.80 25.98 -4.38
N PRO A 175 -11.06 25.61 -4.05
CA PRO A 175 -12.01 25.09 -5.05
C PRO A 175 -12.55 26.20 -5.96
N ASN A 176 -12.36 27.46 -5.55
CA ASN A 176 -12.90 28.66 -6.20
C ASN A 176 -11.81 29.55 -6.83
N ARG A 177 -10.53 29.17 -6.78
CA ARG A 177 -9.46 29.89 -7.49
C ARG A 177 -9.37 29.38 -8.93
N SER A 178 -9.25 30.31 -9.89
CA SER A 178 -8.97 29.97 -11.29
C SER A 178 -7.68 29.13 -11.36
N HIS A 179 -7.68 28.03 -12.12
CA HIS A 179 -6.54 27.12 -12.34
C HIS A 179 -5.25 27.80 -12.89
N GLN A 180 -5.23 29.12 -13.04
CA GLN A 180 -4.25 29.89 -13.80
C GLN A 180 -3.03 30.36 -12.98
N THR A 181 -2.97 30.07 -11.67
CA THR A 181 -1.80 30.33 -10.83
C THR A 181 -1.37 29.03 -10.14
N GLU A 182 -0.55 28.26 -10.86
CA GLU A 182 -0.35 26.80 -10.75
C GLU A 182 0.67 26.36 -9.69
N GLN A 183 0.62 26.89 -8.47
CA GLN A 183 1.42 26.34 -7.37
C GLN A 183 0.54 25.48 -6.45
N PRO A 184 0.94 24.23 -6.14
CA PRO A 184 0.24 23.43 -5.15
C PRO A 184 0.29 24.10 -3.77
N ASP A 185 -0.81 24.01 -3.02
CA ASP A 185 -0.87 24.53 -1.65
C ASP A 185 -0.07 23.64 -0.69
N LEU A 186 -0.05 22.31 -0.94
CA LEU A 186 0.77 21.33 -0.22
C LEU A 186 1.45 20.38 -1.21
N VAL A 187 2.70 20.00 -0.91
CA VAL A 187 3.48 19.03 -1.68
C VAL A 187 4.12 18.03 -0.74
N LEU A 188 3.93 16.74 -1.03
CA LEU A 188 4.75 15.66 -0.50
C LEU A 188 5.65 15.14 -1.62
N GLN A 189 6.87 14.77 -1.28
CA GLN A 189 7.86 14.26 -2.24
C GLN A 189 8.52 13.01 -1.67
N GLY A 190 9.01 12.15 -2.54
CA GLY A 190 9.80 11.00 -2.13
C GLY A 190 10.53 10.33 -3.28
N GLY A 191 11.54 9.54 -2.91
CA GLY A 191 12.24 8.67 -3.83
C GLY A 191 11.58 7.30 -3.90
N ILE A 192 11.91 6.53 -4.94
CA ILE A 192 11.69 5.08 -4.96
C ILE A 192 12.70 4.43 -5.90
N ARG A 193 13.32 3.33 -5.47
CA ARG A 193 14.15 2.47 -6.33
C ARG A 193 13.59 1.06 -6.35
N ARG A 194 13.55 0.46 -7.55
CA ARG A 194 13.17 -0.95 -7.69
C ARG A 194 14.39 -1.85 -7.55
N LEU A 195 14.34 -2.80 -6.63
CA LEU A 195 15.36 -3.84 -6.47
C LEU A 195 14.93 -5.16 -7.12
N ALA A 196 15.91 -5.99 -7.48
CA ALA A 196 15.63 -7.34 -7.97
C ALA A 196 15.24 -8.30 -6.84
N VAL A 197 14.24 -9.16 -7.08
CA VAL A 197 13.95 -10.29 -6.19
C VAL A 197 15.00 -11.39 -6.40
N ASN A 198 15.91 -11.54 -5.43
CA ASN A 198 16.92 -12.59 -5.45
C ASN A 198 16.37 -13.92 -4.89
N ALA A 199 17.12 -15.01 -5.03
CA ALA A 199 16.69 -16.34 -4.57
C ALA A 199 16.44 -16.41 -3.04
N PRO A 200 17.28 -15.84 -2.17
CA PRO A 200 16.99 -15.76 -0.74
C PRO A 200 15.64 -15.09 -0.41
N LEU A 201 15.39 -13.88 -0.93
CA LEU A 201 14.14 -13.17 -0.71
C LEU A 201 12.94 -13.96 -1.25
N LYS A 202 13.07 -14.55 -2.44
CA LYS A 202 12.01 -15.40 -3.01
C LYS A 202 11.64 -16.56 -2.07
N ASN A 203 12.63 -17.26 -1.53
CA ASN A 203 12.39 -18.37 -0.60
C ASN A 203 11.75 -17.90 0.71
N GLN A 204 12.15 -16.73 1.21
CA GLN A 204 11.55 -16.13 2.40
C GLN A 204 10.09 -15.73 2.15
N LEU A 205 9.80 -15.09 1.02
CA LEU A 205 8.43 -14.75 0.62
C LEU A 205 7.54 -15.98 0.52
N GLU A 206 8.06 -17.09 -0.01
CA GLU A 206 7.33 -18.36 -0.09
C GLU A 206 7.05 -18.99 1.28
N SER A 207 7.95 -18.84 2.25
CA SER A 207 7.83 -19.47 3.57
C SER A 207 6.88 -18.75 4.52
N VAL A 208 6.66 -17.44 4.33
CA VAL A 208 5.80 -16.62 5.20
C VAL A 208 4.40 -16.40 4.64
N LYS A 209 4.06 -16.96 3.47
CA LYS A 209 2.73 -16.74 2.86
C LYS A 209 1.59 -17.10 3.83
N PRO A 210 0.54 -16.26 3.93
CA PRO A 210 0.29 -15.05 3.13
C PRO A 210 0.87 -13.75 3.72
N GLN A 211 1.64 -13.81 4.81
CA GLN A 211 2.19 -12.67 5.55
C GLN A 211 3.53 -12.19 4.95
N GLU A 212 3.58 -11.99 3.64
CA GLU A 212 4.80 -11.59 2.92
C GLU A 212 5.39 -10.27 3.41
N TYR A 213 4.58 -9.40 4.02
CA TYR A 213 5.06 -8.18 4.70
C TYR A 213 6.20 -8.43 5.70
N ILE A 214 6.24 -9.59 6.35
CA ILE A 214 7.33 -9.97 7.26
C ILE A 214 8.66 -10.02 6.49
N ALA A 215 8.67 -10.75 5.38
CA ALA A 215 9.87 -10.88 4.54
C ALA A 215 10.24 -9.55 3.86
N TYR A 216 9.26 -8.75 3.48
CA TYR A 216 9.51 -7.43 2.90
C TYR A 216 10.17 -6.48 3.90
N ILE A 217 9.71 -6.44 5.16
CA ILE A 217 10.33 -5.61 6.20
C ILE A 217 11.77 -6.07 6.47
N ASP A 218 12.01 -7.38 6.57
CA ASP A 218 13.35 -7.95 6.78
C ASP A 218 14.36 -7.62 5.66
N ASN A 219 13.87 -7.16 4.50
CA ASN A 219 14.68 -6.82 3.33
C ASN A 219 14.53 -5.33 2.93
N ASP A 220 14.07 -4.47 3.83
CA ASP A 220 13.90 -3.01 3.62
C ASP A 220 12.93 -2.64 2.47
N LEU A 221 12.04 -3.55 2.07
CA LEU A 221 11.05 -3.35 0.99
C LEU A 221 9.72 -2.80 1.55
N PHE A 222 9.77 -1.64 2.23
CA PHE A 222 8.62 -1.10 2.95
C PHE A 222 7.41 -0.79 2.06
N TYR A 223 7.60 -0.40 0.79
CA TYR A 223 6.51 -0.20 -0.17
C TYR A 223 5.70 -1.49 -0.35
N ASP A 224 6.39 -2.61 -0.52
CA ASP A 224 5.78 -3.93 -0.68
C ASP A 224 5.15 -4.41 0.64
N ALA A 225 5.80 -4.14 1.78
CA ALA A 225 5.30 -4.51 3.11
C ALA A 225 3.97 -3.83 3.46
N VAL A 226 3.91 -2.50 3.33
CA VAL A 226 2.68 -1.72 3.57
C VAL A 226 1.57 -2.21 2.65
N THR A 227 1.89 -2.44 1.38
CA THR A 227 0.91 -2.90 0.38
C THR A 227 0.35 -4.28 0.73
N ASN A 228 1.21 -5.24 1.05
CA ASN A 228 0.80 -6.59 1.41
C ASN A 228 -0.04 -6.61 2.70
N LEU A 229 0.41 -5.92 3.75
CA LEU A 229 -0.30 -5.89 5.03
C LEU A 229 -1.65 -5.16 4.92
N ALA A 230 -1.72 -4.04 4.20
CA ALA A 230 -2.98 -3.33 3.96
C ALA A 230 -3.99 -4.22 3.20
N ALA A 231 -3.55 -4.96 2.18
CA ALA A 231 -4.40 -5.89 1.45
C ALA A 231 -4.93 -7.01 2.35
N LEU A 232 -4.09 -7.59 3.22
CA LEU A 232 -4.52 -8.60 4.19
C LEU A 232 -5.55 -8.06 5.18
N ARG A 233 -5.37 -6.81 5.65
CA ARG A 233 -6.34 -6.15 6.55
C ARG A 233 -7.68 -5.91 5.88
N LEU A 234 -7.68 -5.42 4.64
CA LEU A 234 -8.91 -5.22 3.87
C LEU A 234 -9.65 -6.54 3.65
N ALA A 235 -8.93 -7.63 3.39
CA ALA A 235 -9.51 -8.95 3.23
C ALA A 235 -9.97 -9.58 4.56
N ASN A 236 -9.38 -9.20 5.70
CA ASN A 236 -9.61 -9.80 7.02
C ASN A 236 -9.77 -8.71 8.11
N PRO A 237 -10.82 -7.88 8.06
CA PRO A 237 -10.97 -6.70 8.92
C PRO A 237 -11.14 -7.03 10.41
N GLU A 238 -11.55 -8.25 10.77
CA GLU A 238 -11.71 -8.65 12.18
C GLU A 238 -10.47 -9.36 12.75
N ASN A 239 -9.38 -9.46 11.98
CA ASN A 239 -8.17 -10.16 12.45
C ASN A 239 -7.32 -9.25 13.36
N PRO A 240 -7.24 -9.52 14.67
CA PRO A 240 -6.53 -8.66 15.62
C PRO A 240 -5.01 -8.65 15.40
N GLN A 241 -4.44 -9.73 14.88
CA GLN A 241 -3.01 -9.82 14.59
C GLN A 241 -2.62 -8.82 13.50
N LEU A 242 -3.39 -8.76 12.41
CA LEU A 242 -3.13 -7.81 11.32
C LEU A 242 -3.30 -6.36 11.76
N HIS A 243 -4.21 -6.10 12.71
CA HIS A 243 -4.37 -4.77 13.31
C HIS A 243 -3.14 -4.36 14.10
N ASN A 244 -2.65 -5.25 14.96
CA ASN A 244 -1.44 -5.01 15.74
C ASN A 244 -0.21 -4.83 14.85
N ASP A 245 -0.03 -5.70 13.85
CA ASP A 245 1.09 -5.61 12.92
C ASP A 245 1.06 -4.32 12.09
N TRP A 246 -0.14 -3.81 11.75
CA TRP A 246 -0.26 -2.51 11.09
C TRP A 246 0.13 -1.35 11.99
N THR A 247 -0.33 -1.34 13.24
CA THR A 247 0.08 -0.33 14.21
C THR A 247 1.59 -0.35 14.42
N LYS A 248 2.20 -1.54 14.54
CA LYS A 248 3.66 -1.68 14.66
C LYS A 248 4.39 -1.18 13.42
N LEU A 249 3.92 -1.55 12.22
CA LEU A 249 4.51 -1.10 10.97
C LEU A 249 4.43 0.43 10.87
N LEU A 250 3.26 1.03 11.05
CA LEU A 250 3.14 2.48 11.00
C LEU A 250 3.95 3.18 12.09
N ARG A 251 4.04 2.62 13.31
CA ARG A 251 4.94 3.15 14.34
C ARG A 251 6.40 3.17 13.87
N SER A 252 6.88 2.10 13.25
CA SER A 252 8.24 2.06 12.70
C SER A 252 8.46 3.06 11.56
N LEU A 253 7.38 3.48 10.88
CA LEU A 253 7.40 4.50 9.85
C LEU A 253 7.21 5.93 10.39
N GLY A 254 6.94 6.10 11.69
CA GLY A 254 6.67 7.38 12.35
C GLY A 254 5.21 7.85 12.29
N TRP A 255 4.27 6.95 12.02
CA TRP A 255 2.85 7.23 11.75
C TRP A 255 1.88 6.44 12.66
N GLU A 256 2.28 6.13 13.89
CA GLU A 256 1.46 5.33 14.82
C GLU A 256 0.05 5.91 15.00
N GLU A 257 -0.06 7.24 15.09
CA GLU A 257 -1.33 7.95 15.25
C GLU A 257 -2.29 7.78 14.06
N LEU A 258 -1.77 7.39 12.89
CA LEU A 258 -2.56 7.10 11.69
C LEU A 258 -3.02 5.63 11.64
N ALA A 259 -2.61 4.78 12.58
CA ALA A 259 -2.94 3.34 12.54
C ALA A 259 -4.44 3.04 12.67
N SER A 260 -5.19 3.96 13.29
CA SER A 260 -6.65 3.87 13.40
C SER A 260 -7.41 4.52 12.24
N GLU A 261 -6.72 5.24 11.34
CA GLU A 261 -7.38 5.85 10.18
C GLU A 261 -7.87 4.76 9.22
N PRO A 262 -9.05 4.96 8.59
CA PRO A 262 -9.62 3.96 7.70
C PRO A 262 -8.78 3.83 6.42
N LEU A 263 -8.69 2.61 5.89
CA LEU A 263 -8.24 2.37 4.52
C LEU A 263 -9.41 2.69 3.58
N VAL A 264 -9.22 3.68 2.70
CA VAL A 264 -10.25 4.21 1.80
C VAL A 264 -9.86 3.88 0.38
N ASP A 265 -10.82 3.34 -0.39
CA ASP A 265 -10.62 3.10 -1.82
C ASP A 265 -10.50 4.44 -2.56
N SER A 266 -9.43 4.62 -3.33
CA SER A 266 -9.24 5.82 -4.14
C SER A 266 -9.61 5.56 -5.59
N MET A 267 -10.54 6.36 -6.10
CA MET A 267 -10.85 6.40 -7.52
C MET A 267 -9.79 7.24 -8.24
N LEU A 268 -8.89 6.57 -8.97
CA LEU A 268 -7.91 7.24 -9.83
C LEU A 268 -8.54 7.59 -11.16
N LEU A 269 -8.33 8.81 -11.64
CA LEU A 269 -8.75 9.20 -12.99
C LEU A 269 -7.67 8.74 -13.97
N PHE A 270 -8.00 7.84 -14.88
CA PHE A 270 -7.07 7.41 -15.92
C PHE A 270 -6.77 8.57 -16.89
N PRO A 271 -5.58 8.58 -17.54
CA PRO A 271 -5.21 9.66 -18.47
C PRO A 271 -6.24 9.91 -19.57
N GLU A 272 -6.94 8.86 -20.03
CA GLU A 272 -7.97 8.95 -21.07
C GLU A 272 -9.28 9.61 -20.57
N GLU A 273 -9.60 9.47 -19.28
CA GLU A 273 -10.76 10.09 -18.63
C GLU A 273 -10.49 11.55 -18.25
N GLN A 274 -9.22 11.91 -18.01
CA GLN A 274 -8.80 13.30 -17.77
C GLN A 274 -8.93 14.19 -19.02
N ALA A 275 -8.75 13.61 -20.22
CA ALA A 275 -8.89 14.31 -21.49
C ALA A 275 -10.35 14.70 -21.81
N THR A 276 -11.33 13.98 -21.25
CA THR A 276 -12.77 14.25 -21.47
C THR A 276 -13.39 15.14 -20.40
N THR A 277 -12.73 15.28 -19.24
CA THR A 277 -13.29 15.94 -18.06
C THR A 277 -12.64 17.30 -17.74
N ASN A 278 -11.72 17.80 -18.58
CA ASN A 278 -10.98 19.05 -18.39
C ASN A 278 -10.24 19.17 -17.03
N PHE A 279 -10.02 18.06 -16.30
CA PHE A 279 -9.38 18.11 -14.97
C PHE A 279 -7.91 18.54 -15.02
N LEU A 280 -7.21 18.28 -16.13
CA LEU A 280 -5.81 18.64 -16.34
C LEU A 280 -5.60 19.42 -17.66
N SER A 281 -6.68 19.91 -18.29
CA SER A 281 -6.57 20.66 -19.55
C SER A 281 -6.25 22.14 -19.31
N LYS A 282 -5.01 22.41 -18.92
CA LYS A 282 -4.11 23.43 -19.48
C LYS A 282 -2.79 23.42 -18.73
#